data_AF-A0A849QQA3-F1
#
_entry.id   AF-A0A849QQA3-F1
#
_cell.length_a   1.000
_cell.length_b   1.000
_cell.length_c   1.000
_cell.angle_alpha   90.00
_cell.angle_beta   90.00
_cell.angle_gamma   90.00
#
_symmetry.space_group_name_H-M   'P 1'
#
loop_
_entity.id
_entity.type
_entity.pdbx_description
1 polymer ?
#
loop_
_entity_poly.entity_id
_entity_poly.type
_entity_poly.pdbx_seq_one_letter_code
_entity_poly.pdbx_strand_id
1 'polypeptide(L)' 'MDEIDTQLIKLTQDGIPFTHAPFAYIAKELGISEEEIVARFENLQQNGVIRRFGASIGHRAIGITA' A
#
# COMPACT_ATOMS: atom_id res chain seq x y z
N MET A 1 14.12 0.45 8.02
CA MET A 1 13.11 1.23 7.28
C MET A 1 13.91 2.27 6.52
N ASP A 2 13.98 2.07 5.21
CA ASP A 2 14.76 2.89 4.30
C ASP A 2 13.91 4.03 3.72
N GLU A 3 14.53 4.96 2.98
CA GLU A 3 13.80 6.05 2.32
C GLU A 3 12.73 5.53 1.35
N ILE A 4 13.03 4.45 0.61
CA ILE A 4 12.08 3.80 -0.30
C ILE A 4 10.87 3.26 0.45
N ASP A 5 11.05 2.62 1.62
CA ASP A 5 9.93 2.11 2.41
C ASP A 5 9.03 3.26 2.88
N THR A 6 9.64 4.38 3.26
CA THR A 6 8.93 5.58 3.70
C THR A 6 8.13 6.20 2.56
N GLN A 7 8.69 6.26 1.34
CA GLN A 7 7.97 6.74 0.16
C GLN A 7 6.86 5.76 -0.26
N LEU A 8 7.11 4.45 -0.20
CA LEU A 8 6.11 3.42 -0.50
C LEU A 8 4.90 3.53 0.43
N ILE A 9 5.14 3.70 1.74
CA ILE A 9 4.08 3.92 2.72
C ILE A 9 3.33 5.21 2.38
N LYS A 10 4.02 6.33 2.13
CA LYS A 10 3.37 7.60 1.77
C LYS A 10 2.50 7.49 0.52
N LEU A 11 2.99 6.83 -0.53
CA LEU A 11 2.25 6.64 -1.78
C LEU A 11 1.00 5.77 -1.62
N THR A 12 0.99 4.86 -0.65
CA THR A 12 -0.13 3.92 -0.42
C THR A 12 -1.00 4.29 0.78
N GLN A 13 -0.62 5.30 1.56
CA GLN A 13 -1.31 5.72 2.78
C GLN A 13 -2.70 6.28 2.50
N ASP A 14 -2.85 7.09 1.44
CA ASP A 14 -4.14 7.63 1.00
C ASP A 14 -4.95 6.64 0.15
N GLY A 15 -4.40 5.45 -0.08
CA GLY A 15 -4.99 4.40 -0.89
C GLY A 15 -4.15 4.07 -2.13
N ILE A 16 -4.60 3.05 -2.86
CA ILE A 16 -3.93 2.59 -4.07
C ILE A 16 -4.52 3.33 -5.28
N PRO A 17 -3.70 3.82 -6.21
CA PRO A 17 -4.20 4.50 -7.41
C PRO A 17 -5.09 3.57 -8.26
N PHE A 18 -6.24 4.09 -8.70
CA PHE A 18 -7.23 3.34 -9.47
C PHE A 18 -6.82 3.23 -10.94
N THR A 19 -5.84 2.36 -11.22
CA THR A 19 -5.29 2.13 -12.56
C THR A 19 -5.27 0.63 -12.89
N HIS A 20 -5.01 0.27 -14.14
CA HIS A 20 -4.96 -1.13 -14.58
C HIS A 20 -3.82 -1.93 -13.91
N ALA A 21 -2.74 -1.27 -13.51
CA ALA A 21 -1.58 -1.89 -12.86
C ALA A 21 -1.04 -0.95 -11.77
N PRO A 22 -1.68 -0.92 -10.59
CA PRO A 22 -1.31 0.02 -9.52
C PRO A 22 0.10 -0.22 -8.98
N PHE A 23 0.52 -1.48 -8.86
CA PHE A 23 1.86 -1.82 -8.39
C PHE A 23 2.93 -1.38 -9.40
N ALA A 24 2.72 -1.61 -10.70
CA ALA A 24 3.58 -1.09 -11.76
C ALA A 24 3.68 0.45 -11.74
N TYR A 25 2.58 1.15 -11.45
CA TYR A 25 2.60 2.61 -11.29
C TYR A 25 3.50 3.03 -10.12
N ILE A 26 3.32 2.41 -8.96
CA ILE A 26 4.11 2.70 -7.76
C ILE A 26 5.59 2.32 -7.96
N ALA A 27 5.85 1.20 -8.64
CA ALA A 27 7.19 0.73 -9.02
C ALA A 27 7.91 1.78 -9.88
N LYS A 28 7.20 2.31 -10.87
CA LYS A 28 7.72 3.36 -11.74
C LYS A 28 8.00 4.66 -10.98
N GLU A 29 7.11 5.08 -10.08
CA GLU A 29 7.30 6.28 -9.25
C GLU A 29 8.48 6.15 -8.28
N LEU A 30 8.71 4.95 -7.74
CA LEU A 30 9.80 4.66 -6.81
C LEU A 30 11.11 4.23 -7.51
N GLY A 31 11.07 3.97 -8.83
CA GLY A 31 12.21 3.49 -9.60
C GLY A 31 12.67 2.07 -9.25
N ILE A 32 11.75 1.22 -8.77
CA ILE A 32 12.02 -0.17 -8.36
C ILE A 32 11.12 -1.15 -9.12
N SER A 33 11.46 -2.45 -9.08
CA SER A 33 10.62 -3.50 -9.65
C SER A 33 9.38 -3.78 -8.80
N GLU A 34 8.31 -4.30 -9.42
CA GLU A 34 7.11 -4.75 -8.70
C GLU A 34 7.43 -5.85 -7.68
N GLU A 35 8.37 -6.73 -8.01
CA GLU A 35 8.88 -7.79 -7.13
C GLU A 35 9.45 -7.21 -5.82
N GLU A 36 10.19 -6.11 -5.93
CA GLU A 36 10.79 -5.42 -4.79
C GLU A 36 9.73 -4.72 -3.93
N ILE A 37 8.67 -4.18 -4.56
CA ILE A 37 7.52 -3.65 -3.82
C ILE A 37 6.88 -4.73 -2.97
N VAL A 38 6.62 -5.91 -3.54
CA VAL A 38 6.01 -7.03 -2.83
C VAL A 38 6.90 -7.48 -1.66
N ALA A 39 8.20 -7.69 -1.93
CA ALA A 39 9.16 -8.08 -0.89
C ALA A 39 9.26 -7.05 0.25
N ARG A 40 9.17 -5.75 -0.07
CA ARG A 40 9.14 -4.67 0.94
C ARG A 40 7.84 -4.67 1.72
N PHE A 41 6.69 -4.85 1.08
CA PHE A 41 5.41 -4.98 1.78
C PHE A 41 5.40 -6.15 2.77
N GLU A 42 5.90 -7.31 2.35
CA GLU A 42 6.02 -8.48 3.24
C GLU A 42 6.93 -8.19 4.43
N ASN A 43 8.10 -7.59 4.20
CA ASN A 43 9.00 -7.18 5.27
C ASN A 43 8.35 -6.17 6.23
N LEU A 44 7.67 -5.15 5.71
CA LEU A 44 7.00 -4.13 6.53
C LEU A 44 5.84 -4.71 7.33
N GLN A 45 5.15 -5.72 6.80
CA GLN A 45 4.11 -6.45 7.51
C GLN A 45 4.69 -7.34 8.62
N GLN A 46 5.78 -8.08 8.34
CA GLN A 46 6.46 -8.91 9.34
C GLN A 46 7.08 -8.10 10.48
N ASN A 47 7.62 -6.91 10.18
CA ASN A 47 8.16 -5.99 11.17
C ASN A 47 7.08 -5.20 11.94
N GLY A 48 5.79 -5.41 11.63
CA GLY A 48 4.67 -4.76 12.31
C GLY A 48 4.47 -3.28 11.96
N VAL A 49 5.17 -2.76 10.95
CA VAL A 49 5.01 -1.38 10.45
C VAL A 49 3.66 -1.24 9.74
N ILE A 50 3.31 -2.22 8.90
CA ILE A 50 2.01 -2.30 8.22
C ILE A 50 1.17 -3.37 8.92
N ARG A 51 0.05 -2.97 9.53
CA ARG A 51 -0.84 -3.91 10.22
C ARG A 51 -1.71 -4.72 9.25
N ARG A 52 -2.17 -4.09 8.17
CA ARG A 52 -3.06 -4.71 7.19
C ARG A 52 -2.98 -3.98 5.86
N PHE A 53 -2.77 -4.74 4.79
CA PHE A 53 -2.92 -4.27 3.42
C PHE A 53 -4.21 -4.84 2.84
N GLY A 54 -5.19 -3.99 2.54
CA GLY A 54 -6.50 -4.42 2.04
C GLY A 54 -7.51 -3.30 1.93
N ALA A 55 -8.64 -3.58 1.29
CA ALA A 55 -9.72 -2.60 1.13
C ALA A 55 -10.31 -2.21 2.49
N SER A 56 -10.40 -0.90 2.75
CA SER A 56 -11.16 -0.36 3.87
C SER A 56 -12.53 0.03 3.36
N ILE A 57 -13.57 -0.73 3.75
CA ILE A 57 -14.96 -0.41 3.41
C ILE A 57 -15.47 0.56 4.47
N GLY A 58 -15.92 1.75 4.03
CA GLY A 58 -16.57 2.72 4.89
C GLY A 58 -17.93 2.22 5.36
N HIS A 59 -17.99 1.52 6.50
CA HIS A 59 -19.22 0.99 7.09
C HIS A 59 -20.33 2.05 7.24
N ARG A 60 -19.96 3.32 7.49
CA ARG A 60 -20.90 4.45 7.58
C ARG A 60 -21.61 4.77 6.26
N ALA A 61 -20.98 4.51 5.12
CA ALA A 61 -21.58 4.76 3.80
C ALA A 61 -22.54 3.65 3.36
N ILE A 62 -22.44 2.45 3.95
CA ILE A 62 -23.28 1.29 3.63
C ILE A 62 -24.45 1.09 4.60
N GLY A 63 -24.76 2.08 5.43
CA GLY A 63 -25.99 2.10 6.25
C GLY A 63 -26.00 1.13 7.44
N ILE A 64 -24.83 0.63 7.89
CA ILE A 64 -24.77 -0.11 9.15
C ILE A 64 -24.82 0.89 10.30
N THR A 65 -26.04 1.13 10.78
CA THR A 65 -26.31 1.79 12.05
C THR A 65 -26.13 0.75 13.14
N ALA A 66 -25.14 0.93 14.02
CA ALA A 66 -25.03 0.16 15.26
C ALA A 66 -26.13 0.56 16.25
#